data_AF-A0A7C2UJG2-F1
#
_entry.id   AF-A0A7C2UJG2-F1
#
_cell.length_a   1.000
_cell.length_b   1.000
_cell.length_c   1.000
_cell.angle_alpha   90.00
_cell.angle_beta   90.00
_cell.angle_gamma   90.00
#
_symmetry.space_group_name_H-M   'P 1'
#
loop_
_entity.id
_entity.type
_entity.pdbx_description
1 polymer ?
#
loop_
_entity_poly.entity_id
_entity_poly.type
_entity_poly.pdbx_seq_one_letter_code
_entity_poly.pdbx_strand_id
1 'polypeptide(L)'
;MPRIPYVNPASITDPEIEGYLDLARREGTPRPESQAIRAHNPAVIRAFSQAWDLTFRHGVCDHRIKELCRVYVSKSIDCEY
;
A
#
# COMPACT_ATOMS: atom_id res chain seq x y z
N MET A 1 0.34 -16.16 -8.80
CA MET A 1 0.96 -14.87 -8.47
C MET A 1 2.20 -14.66 -9.34
N PRO A 2 2.33 -13.55 -10.08
CA PRO A 2 3.57 -13.23 -10.77
C PRO A 2 4.71 -13.07 -9.76
N ARG A 3 5.86 -13.68 -10.03
CA ARG A 3 7.04 -13.66 -9.14
C ARG A 3 7.85 -12.37 -9.37
N ILE A 4 7.25 -11.23 -9.03
CA ILE A 4 7.93 -9.94 -9.10
C ILE A 4 8.87 -9.84 -7.88
N PRO A 5 10.17 -9.57 -8.06
CA PRO A 5 11.08 -9.38 -6.93
C PRO A 5 10.67 -8.17 -6.09
N TYR A 6 11.08 -8.11 -4.84
CA TYR A 6 10.92 -6.90 -4.02
C TYR A 6 12.12 -6.00 -4.21
N VAL A 7 11.92 -4.67 -4.22
CA VAL A 7 13.05 -3.75 -4.13
C VAL A 7 13.77 -3.95 -2.79
N ASN A 8 15.08 -3.74 -2.76
CA ASN A 8 15.81 -3.64 -1.50
C ASN A 8 15.51 -2.28 -0.88
N PRO A 9 14.87 -2.17 0.31
CA PRO A 9 14.58 -0.89 0.94
C PRO A 9 15.84 -0.03 1.12
N ALA A 10 16.98 -0.64 1.43
CA ALA A 10 18.24 0.07 1.60
C ALA A 10 18.82 0.70 0.31
N SER A 11 18.27 0.34 -0.87
CA SER A 11 18.63 0.96 -2.14
C SER A 11 17.75 2.16 -2.52
N ILE A 12 16.70 2.44 -1.75
CA ILE A 12 15.81 3.58 -2.00
C ILE A 12 16.47 4.84 -1.44
N THR A 13 16.77 5.78 -2.33
CA THR A 13 17.40 7.06 -1.96
C THR A 13 16.40 8.22 -1.89
N ASP A 14 15.16 8.00 -2.35
CA ASP A 14 14.09 8.99 -2.33
C ASP A 14 13.38 8.96 -0.97
N PRO A 15 13.50 10.01 -0.13
CA PRO A 15 12.94 10.01 1.22
C PRO A 15 11.42 9.87 1.28
N GLU A 16 10.69 10.33 0.25
CA GLU A 16 9.23 10.19 0.20
C GLU A 16 8.86 8.71 0.04
N ILE A 17 9.57 8.01 -0.85
CA ILE A 17 9.33 6.59 -1.12
C ILE A 17 9.79 5.72 0.05
N GLU A 18 10.95 6.03 0.64
CA GLU A 18 11.42 5.39 1.86
C GLU A 18 10.38 5.53 2.98
N GLY A 19 9.84 6.73 3.18
CA GLY A 19 8.77 6.99 4.15
C GLY A 19 7.52 6.13 3.92
N TYR A 20 7.10 5.90 2.68
CA TYR A 20 5.97 5.01 2.38
C TYR A 20 6.25 3.55 2.72
N LEU A 21 7.48 3.06 2.45
CA LEU A 21 7.88 1.70 2.79
C LEU A 21 7.94 1.49 4.31
N ASP A 22 8.45 2.49 5.04
CA ASP A 22 8.51 2.43 6.50
C ASP A 22 7.13 2.51 7.14
N LEU A 23 6.23 3.34 6.61
CA LEU A 23 4.84 3.40 7.06
C LEU A 23 4.16 2.04 6.85
N ALA A 24 4.31 1.45 5.68
CA ALA A 24 3.77 0.12 5.38
C ALA A 24 4.31 -0.94 6.35
N ARG A 25 5.62 -0.93 6.62
CA ARG A 25 6.27 -1.83 7.58
C ARG A 25 5.72 -1.66 9.01
N ARG A 26 5.44 -0.44 9.45
CA ARG A 26 4.92 -0.13 10.79
C ARG A 26 3.45 -0.49 10.95
N GLU A 27 2.61 -0.10 9.99
CA GLU A 27 1.15 -0.20 10.09
C GLU A 27 0.61 -1.51 9.48
N GLY A 28 1.43 -2.24 8.72
CA GLY A 28 1.05 -3.44 8.00
C GLY A 28 0.07 -3.21 6.84
N THR A 29 -0.36 -1.96 6.63
CA THR A 29 -1.38 -1.57 5.65
C THR A 29 -1.01 -0.24 4.97
N PRO A 30 -0.92 -0.20 3.62
CA PRO A 30 -0.95 -1.32 2.69
C PRO A 30 0.20 -2.30 2.96
N ARG A 31 0.05 -3.58 2.58
CA ARG A 31 1.03 -4.64 2.88
C ARG A 31 2.45 -4.23 2.46
N PRO A 32 3.48 -4.44 3.31
CA PRO A 32 4.86 -4.10 2.98
C PRO A 32 5.35 -4.72 1.67
N GLU A 33 5.01 -5.98 1.41
CA GLU A 33 5.43 -6.71 0.20
C GLU A 33 4.84 -6.08 -1.06
N SER A 34 3.56 -5.70 -1.02
CA SER A 34 2.89 -5.03 -2.14
C SER A 34 3.49 -3.65 -2.39
N GLN A 35 3.85 -2.91 -1.34
CA GLN A 35 4.52 -1.63 -1.48
C GLN A 35 5.96 -1.79 -2.02
N ALA A 36 6.68 -2.82 -1.61
CA ALA A 36 8.00 -3.14 -2.16
C ALA A 36 7.94 -3.53 -3.65
N ILE A 37 6.85 -4.13 -4.12
CA ILE A 37 6.61 -4.32 -5.55
C ILE A 37 6.35 -2.98 -6.25
N ARG A 38 5.48 -2.11 -5.69
CA ARG A 38 5.18 -0.81 -6.31
C ARG A 38 6.40 0.10 -6.38
N ALA A 39 7.31 -0.01 -5.41
CA ALA A 39 8.53 0.79 -5.33
C ALA A 39 9.51 0.58 -6.49
N HIS A 40 9.33 -0.46 -7.33
CA HIS A 40 10.06 -0.57 -8.61
C HIS A 40 9.78 0.61 -9.55
N ASN A 41 8.63 1.29 -9.39
CA ASN A 41 8.30 2.48 -10.15
C ASN A 41 7.90 3.63 -9.20
N PRO A 42 8.73 4.68 -9.08
CA PRO A 42 8.47 5.84 -8.23
C PRO A 42 7.10 6.49 -8.40
N ALA A 43 6.61 6.62 -9.64
CA ALA A 43 5.32 7.23 -9.91
C ALA A 43 4.16 6.35 -9.41
N VAL A 44 4.29 5.02 -9.54
CA VAL A 44 3.26 4.07 -9.10
C VAL A 44 3.13 4.06 -7.58
N ILE A 45 4.24 3.97 -6.84
CA ILE A 45 4.18 3.98 -5.38
C ILE A 45 3.66 5.32 -4.84
N ARG A 46 4.07 6.46 -5.41
CA ARG A 46 3.56 7.78 -4.99
C ARG A 46 2.06 7.89 -5.21
N ALA A 47 1.60 7.63 -6.43
CA ALA A 47 0.17 7.73 -6.76
C ALA A 47 -0.69 6.84 -5.88
N PHE A 48 -0.26 5.59 -5.64
CA PHE A 48 -0.99 4.67 -4.79
C PHE A 48 -1.00 5.11 -3.31
N SER A 49 0.16 5.44 -2.75
CA SER A 49 0.27 5.80 -1.33
C SER A 49 -0.49 7.08 -1.00
N GLN A 50 -0.44 8.09 -1.86
CA GLN A 50 -1.18 9.33 -1.68
C GLN A 50 -2.69 9.10 -1.76
N ALA A 51 -3.17 8.33 -2.75
CA ALA A 51 -4.57 7.99 -2.86
C ALA A 51 -5.06 7.17 -1.65
N TRP A 52 -4.26 6.22 -1.18
CA TRP A 52 -4.56 5.42 0.01
C TRP A 52 -4.69 6.30 1.26
N ASP A 53 -3.75 7.20 1.48
CA ASP A 53 -3.77 8.09 2.64
C ASP A 53 -5.02 8.97 2.65
N LEU A 54 -5.30 9.64 1.53
CA LEU A 54 -6.44 10.54 1.38
C LEU A 54 -7.80 9.86 1.56
N THR A 55 -7.94 8.61 1.09
CA THR A 55 -9.24 7.93 1.04
C THR A 55 -9.45 6.95 2.17
N PHE A 56 -8.41 6.22 2.55
CA PHE A 56 -8.50 5.10 3.47
C PHE A 56 -8.15 5.50 4.91
N ARG A 57 -7.09 6.29 5.09
CA ARG A 57 -6.69 6.81 6.41
C ARG A 57 -7.50 8.05 6.79
N HIS A 58 -7.72 8.95 5.83
CA HIS A 58 -8.49 10.18 6.01
C HIS A 58 -9.83 10.14 5.27
N GLY A 59 -10.73 11.08 5.57
CA GLY A 59 -12.06 11.20 4.96
C GLY A 59 -13.20 11.17 5.96
N VAL A 60 -14.44 11.03 5.46
CA VAL A 60 -15.67 11.25 6.26
C VAL A 60 -16.20 10.00 6.97
N CYS A 61 -15.88 8.80 6.48
CA CYS A 61 -16.34 7.55 7.07
C CYS A 61 -15.38 7.06 8.17
N ASP A 62 -15.93 6.42 9.20
CA ASP A 62 -15.13 5.74 10.21
C ASP A 62 -14.24 4.66 9.58
N HIS A 63 -13.02 4.51 10.11
CA HIS A 63 -12.03 3.59 9.57
C HIS A 63 -12.50 2.13 9.59
N ARG A 64 -13.28 1.71 10.59
CA ARG A 64 -13.82 0.34 10.66
C ARG A 64 -14.78 0.05 9.51
N ILE A 65 -15.57 1.05 9.10
CA ILE A 65 -16.46 0.92 7.93
C ILE A 65 -15.63 0.71 6.66
N LYS A 66 -14.55 1.48 6.49
CA LYS A 66 -13.66 1.35 5.34
C LYS A 66 -13.00 -0.03 5.27
N GLU A 67 -12.57 -0.57 6.41
CA GLU A 67 -12.02 -1.93 6.49
C GLU A 67 -13.05 -3.00 6.12
N LEU A 68 -14.30 -2.86 6.59
CA LEU A 68 -15.39 -3.77 6.19
C LEU A 68 -15.63 -3.73 4.67
N CYS A 69 -15.69 -2.53 4.08
CA CYS A 69 -15.80 -2.37 2.63
C CYS A 69 -14.62 -3.00 1.89
N ARG A 70 -13.38 -2.81 2.38
CA ARG A 70 -12.17 -3.39 1.78
C ARG A 70 -12.23 -4.91 1.77
N VAL A 71 -12.58 -5.55 2.89
CA VAL A 71 -12.72 -7.01 2.98
C VAL A 71 -13.85 -7.53 2.08
N TYR A 72 -15.00 -6.86 2.07
CA TYR A 72 -16.12 -7.23 1.21
C TYR A 72 -15.74 -7.19 -0.26
N VAL A 73 -15.16 -6.07 -0.72
CA VAL A 73 -14.72 -5.91 -2.12
C VAL A 73 -13.67 -6.97 -2.46
N SER A 74 -12.65 -7.17 -1.63
CA SER A 74 -11.63 -8.20 -1.88
C SER A 74 -12.23 -9.59 -2.05
N LYS A 75 -13.18 -9.99 -1.19
CA LYS A 75 -13.88 -11.28 -1.32
C LYS A 75 -14.76 -11.36 -2.56
N SER A 76 -15.38 -10.26 -2.98
CA SER A 76 -16.26 -10.23 -4.15
C SER A 76 -15.54 -10.45 -5.49
N ILE A 77 -14.21 -10.25 -5.51
CA ILE A 77 -13.37 -10.40 -6.70
C ILE A 77 -12.30 -11.50 -6.53
N ASP A 78 -12.45 -12.35 -5.50
CA ASP A 78 -11.48 -13.42 -5.17
C ASP A 78 -10.03 -12.91 -5.05
N CYS A 79 -9.84 -11.74 -4.43
CA CYS A 79 -8.52 -11.19 -4.16
C CYS A 79 -7.95 -11.80 -2.87
N GLU A 80 -6.94 -12.65 -3.03
CA GLU A 80 -6.29 -13.40 -1.93
C GLU A 80 -5.04 -12.71 -1.33
N TYR A 81 -4.71 -11.48 -1.77
CA TYR A 81 -3.51 -10.74 -1.36
C TYR A 81 -3.57 -10.12 0.05
#